data_AF-A0A0F2NSJ8-F1
#
_entry.id   AF-A0A0F2NSJ8-F1
#
_cell.length_a   1.000
_cell.length_b   1.000
_cell.length_c   1.000
_cell.angle_alpha   90.00
_cell.angle_beta   90.00
_cell.angle_gamma   90.00
#
_symmetry.space_group_name_H-M   'P 1'
#
loop_
_entity.id
_entity.type
_entity.pdbx_description
1 polymer ?
#
loop_
_entity_poly.entity_id
_entity_poly.type
_entity_poly.pdbx_seq_one_letter_code
_entity_poly.pdbx_strand_id
1 'polypeptide(L)'
;MRKLCENNREAVRKLGADSAKKLQTRHSDMAAAANVEELPPLGNPHPLTGDRNGQFSIGLAGGMRLVFEPDHKPVPHKEDGGIHWGQVTAVTIIFIGDYHD
;
A
#
# COMPACT_ATOMS: atom_id res chain seq x y z
N MET A 1 -1.95 4.52 12.35
CA MET A 1 -1.21 4.29 11.09
C MET A 1 -0.01 5.22 10.94
N ARG A 2 -0.19 6.55 10.94
CA ARG A 2 0.88 7.57 10.82
C ARG A 2 2.20 7.25 11.55
N LYS A 3 2.12 6.87 12.83
CA LYS A 3 3.29 6.54 13.65
C LYS A 3 4.19 5.45 13.07
N LEU A 4 3.66 4.47 12.35
CA LEU A 4 4.48 3.41 11.73
C LEU A 4 5.27 3.94 10.52
N CYS A 5 4.69 4.85 9.74
CA CYS A 5 5.37 5.46 8.61
C CYS A 5 6.37 6.55 9.04
N GLU A 6 6.06 7.28 10.11
CA GLU A 6 6.82 8.46 10.56
C GLU A 6 7.87 8.15 11.64
N ASN A 7 7.76 7.02 12.35
CA ASN A 7 8.68 6.63 13.42
C ASN A 7 9.31 5.26 13.15
N ASN A 8 10.54 5.28 12.65
CA ASN A 8 11.29 4.06 12.33
C ASN A 8 11.47 3.12 13.53
N ARG A 9 11.67 3.65 14.74
CA ARG A 9 11.85 2.82 15.94
C ARG A 9 10.59 2.00 16.23
N GLU A 10 9.41 2.62 16.09
CA GLU A 10 8.14 1.92 16.25
C GLU A 10 7.90 0.91 15.12
N ALA A 11 8.28 1.25 13.88
CA ALA A 11 8.20 0.32 12.76
C ALA A 11 9.06 -0.92 12.98
N VAL A 12 10.33 -0.75 13.39
CA VAL A 12 11.24 -1.87 13.70
C VAL A 12 10.69 -2.72 14.82
N ARG A 13 10.15 -2.11 15.89
CA ARG A 13 9.59 -2.82 17.03
C ARG A 13 8.39 -3.70 16.67
N LYS A 14 7.54 -3.24 15.75
CA LYS A 14 6.28 -3.91 15.39
C LYS A 14 6.41 -4.86 14.19
N LEU A 15 7.26 -4.53 13.23
CA LEU A 15 7.33 -5.21 11.94
C LEU A 15 8.65 -5.96 11.73
N GLY A 16 9.66 -5.70 12.58
CA GLY A 16 11.04 -6.12 12.35
C GLY A 16 11.81 -5.15 11.46
N ALA A 17 13.14 -5.24 11.49
CA ALA A 17 14.04 -4.31 10.81
C ALA A 17 13.85 -4.30 9.28
N ASP A 18 13.72 -5.48 8.67
CA ASP A 18 13.58 -5.59 7.21
C ASP A 18 12.26 -5.02 6.69
N SER A 19 11.16 -5.29 7.39
CA SER A 19 9.85 -4.73 7.02
C SER A 19 9.79 -3.22 7.28
N ALA A 20 10.40 -2.72 8.36
CA ALA A 20 10.50 -1.29 8.61
C ALA A 20 11.27 -0.57 7.50
N LYS A 21 12.42 -1.11 7.08
CA LYS A 21 13.20 -0.59 5.95
C LYS A 21 12.38 -0.58 4.66
N LYS A 22 11.74 -1.70 4.32
CA LYS A 22 10.90 -1.79 3.12
C LYS A 22 9.70 -0.83 3.19
N LEU A 23 9.08 -0.66 4.36
CA LEU A 23 7.96 0.26 4.55
C LEU A 23 8.37 1.70 4.19
N GLN A 24 9.55 2.14 4.64
CA GLN A 24 10.08 3.45 4.27
C GLN A 24 10.32 3.58 2.77
N THR A 25 10.93 2.56 2.15
CA THR A 25 11.08 2.53 0.69
C THR A 25 9.74 2.64 -0.02
N ARG A 26 8.71 1.90 0.41
CA ARG A 26 7.37 1.97 -0.22
C ARG A 26 6.72 3.32 -0.07
N HIS A 27 6.86 3.91 1.10
CA HIS A 27 6.36 5.25 1.35
C HIS A 27 7.04 6.28 0.42
N SER A 28 8.36 6.17 0.22
CA SER A 28 9.09 7.01 -0.75
C SER A 28 8.67 6.74 -2.19
N ASP A 29 8.49 5.47 -2.59
CA ASP A 29 8.02 5.09 -3.93
C ASP A 29 6.63 5.70 -4.20
N MET A 30 5.71 5.60 -3.24
CA MET A 30 4.36 6.17 -3.33
C MET A 30 4.36 7.69 -3.39
N ALA A 31 5.31 8.35 -2.72
CA ALA A 31 5.44 9.80 -2.79
C ALA A 31 6.05 10.30 -4.11
N ALA A 32 6.78 9.43 -4.82
CA ALA A 32 7.45 9.76 -6.09
C ALA A 32 6.61 9.40 -7.33
N ALA A 33 5.74 8.40 -7.24
CA ALA A 33 4.88 7.97 -8.35
C ALA A 33 3.75 8.98 -8.62
N ALA A 34 3.40 9.20 -9.89
CA ALA A 34 2.27 10.09 -10.22
C ALA A 34 0.91 9.43 -9.98
N ASN A 35 0.85 8.10 -10.03
CA ASN A 35 -0.34 7.30 -9.77
C ASN A 35 0.05 5.86 -9.32
N VAL A 36 -0.93 5.06 -8.91
CA VAL A 36 -0.69 3.70 -8.38
C VAL A 36 -0.08 2.74 -9.41
N GLU A 37 -0.35 2.91 -10.72
CA GLU A 37 0.23 2.03 -11.76
C GLU A 37 1.72 2.30 -12.01
N GLU A 38 2.23 3.46 -11.61
CA GLU A 38 3.65 3.82 -11.72
C GLU A 38 4.51 3.32 -10.54
N LEU A 39 3.91 2.65 -9.56
CA LEU A 39 4.66 2.08 -8.46
C LEU A 39 5.66 1.01 -8.95
N PRO A 40 6.88 0.96 -8.39
CA PRO A 40 7.85 -0.07 -8.74
C PRO A 40 7.29 -1.48 -8.53
N PRO A 41 7.62 -2.46 -9.40
CA PRO A 41 7.09 -3.84 -9.31
C PRO A 41 7.61 -4.63 -8.11
N LEU A 42 8.38 -3.99 -7.23
CA LEU A 42 8.93 -4.59 -6.03
C LEU A 42 7.78 -4.89 -5.04
N GLY A 43 7.84 -6.05 -4.37
CA GLY A 43 6.85 -6.41 -3.34
C GLY A 43 5.53 -6.94 -3.89
N ASN A 44 5.47 -7.26 -5.18
CA ASN A 44 4.27 -7.78 -5.84
C ASN A 44 3.04 -6.88 -5.60
N PRO A 45 3.07 -5.61 -6.07
CA PRO A 45 1.93 -4.71 -5.98
C PRO A 45 0.72 -5.28 -6.74
N HIS A 46 -0.43 -5.40 -6.09
CA HIS A 46 -1.65 -5.89 -6.74
C HIS A 46 -2.93 -5.42 -6.03
N PRO A 47 -4.05 -5.27 -6.78
CA PRO A 47 -5.36 -5.09 -6.18
C PRO A 47 -5.80 -6.33 -5.41
N LEU A 48 -6.52 -6.13 -4.31
CA LEU A 48 -7.15 -7.19 -3.54
C LEU A 48 -8.57 -7.45 -4.05
N THR A 49 -9.08 -8.66 -3.78
CA THR A 49 -10.39 -9.15 -4.23
C THR A 49 -11.26 -9.60 -3.04
N GLY A 50 -12.51 -10.01 -3.30
CA GLY A 50 -13.44 -10.47 -2.27
C GLY A 50 -13.82 -9.38 -1.28
N ASP A 51 -13.80 -9.68 0.02
CA ASP A 51 -14.14 -8.74 1.09
C ASP A 51 -13.20 -7.53 1.18
N ARG A 52 -12.03 -7.61 0.53
CA ARG A 52 -11.06 -6.53 0.43
C ARG A 52 -11.03 -5.88 -0.95
N ASN A 53 -12.05 -6.12 -1.78
CA ASN A 53 -12.19 -5.44 -3.05
C ASN A 53 -12.17 -3.91 -2.84
N GLY A 54 -11.45 -3.21 -3.71
CA GLY A 54 -11.21 -1.77 -3.58
C GLY A 54 -9.90 -1.39 -2.88
N GLN A 55 -9.16 -2.38 -2.35
CA GLN A 55 -7.88 -2.17 -1.68
C GLN A 55 -6.71 -2.64 -2.56
N PHE A 56 -5.51 -2.19 -2.24
CA PHE A 56 -4.29 -2.51 -2.96
C PHE A 56 -3.17 -2.88 -2.00
N SER A 57 -2.46 -3.97 -2.27
CA SER A 57 -1.42 -4.51 -1.39
C SER A 57 -0.03 -4.43 -2.00
N ILE A 58 0.95 -4.07 -1.17
CA ILE A 58 2.39 -4.17 -1.46
C ILE A 58 3.06 -4.97 -0.35
N GLY A 59 3.86 -5.96 -0.75
CA GLY A 59 4.64 -6.81 0.13
C GLY A 59 5.84 -6.13 0.78
N LEU A 60 6.03 -6.42 2.06
CA LEU A 60 7.20 -6.07 2.87
C LEU A 60 8.11 -7.30 3.05
N ALA A 61 8.56 -7.62 4.26
CA ALA A 61 9.34 -8.83 4.57
C ALA A 61 8.55 -9.77 5.48
N GLY A 62 8.81 -11.08 5.38
CA GLY A 62 8.22 -12.09 6.27
C GLY A 62 6.69 -12.08 6.32
N GLY A 63 6.00 -12.06 5.17
CA GLY A 63 4.54 -12.09 5.11
C GLY A 63 3.85 -10.73 5.29
N MET A 64 4.54 -9.76 5.89
CA MET A 64 4.01 -8.42 6.16
C MET A 64 3.60 -7.68 4.88
N ARG A 65 2.49 -6.94 4.94
CA ARG A 65 1.92 -6.15 3.84
C ARG A 65 1.66 -4.71 4.26
N LEU A 66 1.84 -3.80 3.31
CA LEU A 66 1.27 -2.46 3.31
C LEU A 66 0.00 -2.51 2.45
N VAL A 67 -1.13 -2.05 2.97
CA VAL A 67 -2.40 -2.01 2.23
C VAL A 67 -3.03 -0.62 2.32
N PHE A 68 -3.52 -0.15 1.18
CA PHE A 68 -4.16 1.16 1.01
C PHE A 68 -5.36 1.09 0.08
N GLU A 69 -6.15 2.15 0.06
CA GLU A 69 -7.31 2.35 -0.82
C GLU A 69 -7.26 3.76 -1.46
N PRO A 70 -7.98 4.02 -2.58
CA PRO A 70 -8.00 5.33 -3.20
C PRO A 70 -8.58 6.40 -2.28
N ASP A 71 -7.93 7.56 -2.21
CA ASP A 71 -8.45 8.76 -1.55
C ASP A 71 -9.05 9.72 -2.57
N HIS A 72 -10.12 9.26 -3.24
CA HIS A 72 -10.79 9.97 -4.34
C HIS A 72 -12.30 9.98 -4.14
N LYS A 73 -12.96 11.09 -4.53
CA LYS A 73 -14.43 11.23 -4.52
C LYS A 73 -14.89 11.91 -5.81
N PRO A 74 -15.48 11.17 -6.77
CA PRO A 74 -15.69 9.72 -6.78
C PRO A 74 -14.38 8.92 -6.97
N VAL A 75 -14.37 7.65 -6.54
CA VAL A 75 -13.28 6.73 -6.88
C VAL A 75 -13.29 6.49 -8.40
N PRO A 76 -12.14 6.59 -9.09
CA PRO A 76 -12.09 6.38 -10.53
C PRO A 76 -12.28 4.88 -10.86
N HIS A 77 -13.20 4.59 -11.76
CA HIS A 77 -13.50 3.23 -12.22
C HIS A 77 -13.34 3.13 -13.74
N LYS A 78 -12.96 1.94 -14.20
CA LYS A 78 -12.98 1.54 -15.61
C LYS A 78 -14.41 1.18 -16.02
N GLU A 79 -14.63 1.01 -17.32
CA GLU A 79 -15.93 0.61 -17.88
C GLU A 79 -16.42 -0.74 -17.33
N ASP A 80 -15.50 -1.63 -16.94
CA ASP A 80 -15.79 -2.94 -16.35
C ASP A 80 -16.14 -2.89 -14.85
N GLY A 81 -16.15 -1.69 -14.24
CA GLY A 81 -16.43 -1.49 -12.83
C GLY A 81 -15.24 -1.76 -11.89
N GLY A 82 -14.06 -2.12 -12.41
CA GLY A 82 -12.82 -2.17 -11.62
C GLY A 82 -12.25 -0.78 -11.37
N ILE A 83 -11.49 -0.60 -10.28
CA ILE A 83 -10.82 0.68 -10.01
C ILE A 83 -9.79 0.96 -11.11
N HIS A 84 -9.80 2.18 -11.63
CA HIS A 84 -8.79 2.66 -12.56
C HIS A 84 -7.56 3.14 -11.78
N TRP A 85 -6.69 2.21 -11.38
CA TRP A 85 -5.49 2.52 -10.58
C TRP A 85 -4.54 3.55 -11.24
N GLY A 86 -4.47 3.61 -12.58
CA GLY A 86 -3.75 4.66 -13.30
C GLY A 86 -4.31 6.09 -13.14
N GLN A 87 -5.52 6.24 -12.58
CA GLN A 87 -6.12 7.53 -12.23
C GLN A 87 -6.11 7.80 -10.71
N VAL A 88 -5.61 6.85 -9.90
CA VAL A 88 -5.52 7.01 -8.45
C VAL A 88 -4.19 7.70 -8.12
N THR A 89 -4.26 9.00 -7.86
CA THR A 89 -3.12 9.87 -7.52
C THR A 89 -2.95 10.11 -6.02
N ALA A 90 -3.90 9.64 -5.20
CA ALA A 90 -3.95 9.85 -3.76
C ALA A 90 -4.54 8.60 -3.11
N VAL A 91 -3.97 8.19 -1.98
CA VAL A 91 -4.35 6.94 -1.29
C VAL A 91 -4.32 7.11 0.22
N THR A 92 -5.16 6.34 0.91
CA THR A 92 -5.14 6.21 2.37
C THR A 92 -4.58 4.85 2.77
N ILE A 93 -3.50 4.84 3.55
CA ILE A 93 -2.97 3.60 4.14
C ILE A 93 -3.91 3.14 5.25
N ILE A 94 -4.49 1.95 5.07
CA ILE A 94 -5.49 1.38 5.98
C ILE A 94 -4.95 0.22 6.82
N PHE A 95 -3.85 -0.42 6.39
CA PHE A 95 -3.26 -1.53 7.12
C PHE A 95 -1.76 -1.69 6.88
N ILE A 96 -1.02 -2.02 7.94
CA ILE A 96 0.37 -2.47 7.90
C ILE A 96 0.53 -3.59 8.91
N GLY A 97 0.86 -4.80 8.45
CA GLY A 97 0.99 -5.97 9.32
C GLY A 97 1.02 -7.28 8.54
N ASP A 98 1.03 -8.40 9.25
CA ASP A 98 0.93 -9.72 8.62
C ASP A 98 -0.50 -9.91 8.11
N TYR A 99 -0.62 -10.34 6.86
CA TYR A 99 -1.90 -10.53 6.20
C TYR A 99 -2.35 -12.01 6.21
N HIS A 100 -1.52 -12.93 6.72
CA HIS A 100 -1.82 -14.36 6.75
C HIS A 100 -2.31 -14.89 8.11
N ASP A 101 -2.54 -14.00 9.08
CA ASP A 101 -3.19 -14.33 10.37
C ASP A 101 -4.66 -13.91 10.39
#